data_AF-T1H5Y0-F1
#
_entry.id   AF-T1H5Y0-F1
#
_cell.length_a   1.000
_cell.length_b   1.000
_cell.length_c   1.000
_cell.angle_alpha   90.00
_cell.angle_beta   90.00
_cell.angle_gamma   90.00
#
_symmetry.space_group_name_H-M   'P 1'
#
loop_
_entity.id
_entity.type
_entity.pdbx_description
1 polymer ?
#
loop_
_entity_poly.entity_id
_entity_poly.type
_entity_poly.pdbx_seq_one_letter_code
_entity_poly.pdbx_strand_id
1 'polypeptide(L)'
;LIAAAKEQGITFYYALSPGQDMTYSSQKELQILKQAFALLFDDIEPELSKSDKEIFQTFANAQVSVTNEVFTFLNNPKFLFCPTQYCSSRAVPNVLDSEYLNTIGSKLHVDIDIMWTGNKVISKLLTVESIQEISDVIRRPPVIWDNLHANDYDQKRVFLGPYSGRSPEIISLLRGVLTNPNCEFHANTIAIC
;
A
#
# COMPACT_ATOMS: atom_id res chain seq x y z
N LEU A 1 -4.15 7.36 -21.80
CA LEU A 1 -3.76 7.67 -20.40
C LEU A 1 -2.25 7.60 -20.18
N ILE A 2 -1.59 6.46 -20.39
CA ILE A 2 -0.14 6.32 -20.17
C ILE A 2 0.69 7.37 -20.94
N ALA A 3 0.38 7.59 -22.22
CA ALA A 3 1.05 8.60 -23.04
C ALA A 3 0.86 10.03 -22.47
N ALA A 4 -0.37 10.39 -22.09
CA ALA A 4 -0.66 11.71 -21.50
C ALA A 4 0.04 11.90 -20.14
N ALA A 5 0.12 10.87 -19.29
CA ALA A 5 0.88 10.95 -18.04
C ALA A 5 2.36 11.25 -18.31
N LYS A 6 2.96 10.57 -19.30
CA LYS A 6 4.34 10.82 -19.73
C LYS A 6 4.54 12.25 -20.26
N GLU A 7 3.62 12.76 -21.08
CA GLU A 7 3.66 14.13 -21.61
C GLU A 7 3.60 15.19 -20.50
N GLN A 8 2.90 14.89 -19.40
CA GLN A 8 2.77 15.79 -18.24
C GLN A 8 3.82 15.55 -17.15
N GLY A 9 4.81 14.67 -17.37
CA GLY A 9 5.84 14.35 -16.38
C GLY A 9 5.34 13.57 -15.15
N ILE A 10 4.17 12.94 -15.24
CA ILE A 10 3.55 12.17 -14.17
C ILE A 10 3.98 10.71 -14.28
N THR A 11 4.48 10.14 -13.18
CA THR A 11 4.77 8.69 -13.11
C THR A 11 3.46 7.93 -12.97
N PHE A 12 3.15 7.05 -13.93
CA PHE A 12 1.94 6.24 -13.94
C PHE A 12 2.21 4.87 -13.30
N TYR A 13 1.49 4.53 -12.23
CA TYR A 13 1.48 3.19 -11.65
C TYR A 13 0.21 2.45 -12.05
N TYR A 14 0.36 1.24 -12.58
CA TYR A 14 -0.76 0.33 -12.82
C TYR A 14 -0.88 -0.62 -11.63
N ALA A 15 -1.92 -0.44 -10.81
CA ALA A 15 -2.16 -1.25 -9.63
C ALA A 15 -3.12 -2.41 -9.94
N LEU A 16 -2.85 -3.58 -9.37
CA LEU A 16 -3.75 -4.73 -9.36
C LEU A 16 -4.02 -5.17 -7.92
N SER A 17 -5.26 -5.56 -7.63
CA SER A 17 -5.68 -6.08 -6.32
C SER A 17 -6.12 -7.54 -6.43
N PRO A 18 -5.18 -8.50 -6.56
CA PRO A 18 -5.54 -9.90 -6.81
C PRO A 18 -6.01 -10.64 -5.55
N GLY A 19 -5.89 -10.05 -4.36
CA GLY A 19 -6.00 -10.79 -3.11
C GLY A 19 -7.36 -11.42 -2.77
N GLN A 20 -8.46 -11.09 -3.47
CA GLN A 20 -9.79 -11.64 -3.17
C GLN A 20 -9.95 -13.11 -3.59
N ASP A 21 -9.43 -13.49 -4.75
CA ASP A 21 -9.66 -14.80 -5.37
C ASP A 21 -8.40 -15.46 -5.94
N MET A 22 -7.22 -14.85 -5.71
CA MET A 22 -5.95 -15.40 -6.16
C MET A 22 -5.53 -16.66 -5.39
N THR A 23 -5.11 -17.66 -6.14
CA THR A 23 -4.29 -18.78 -5.66
C THR A 23 -2.82 -18.41 -5.84
N TYR A 24 -2.14 -18.06 -4.73
CA TYR A 24 -0.78 -17.52 -4.74
C TYR A 24 0.26 -18.47 -5.36
N SER A 25 0.01 -19.78 -5.28
CA SER A 25 0.85 -20.84 -5.84
C SER A 25 0.62 -21.12 -7.33
N SER A 26 -0.34 -20.46 -7.97
CA SER A 26 -0.72 -20.71 -9.37
C SER A 26 0.16 -19.94 -10.36
N GLN A 27 0.98 -20.66 -11.13
CA GLN A 27 1.81 -20.01 -12.17
C GLN A 27 0.99 -19.34 -13.26
N LYS A 28 -0.25 -19.79 -13.50
CA LYS A 28 -1.15 -19.13 -14.47
C LYS A 28 -1.52 -17.73 -13.98
N GLU A 29 -1.83 -17.58 -12.70
CA GLU A 29 -2.21 -16.29 -12.12
C GLU A 29 -1.02 -15.35 -12.03
N LEU A 30 0.17 -15.86 -11.70
CA LEU A 30 1.40 -15.09 -11.77
C LEU A 30 1.66 -14.49 -13.16
N GLN A 31 1.28 -15.17 -14.25
CA GLN A 31 1.45 -14.57 -15.58
C GLN A 31 0.61 -13.31 -15.79
N ILE A 32 -0.57 -13.23 -15.15
CA ILE A 32 -1.47 -12.09 -15.28
C ILE A 32 -0.87 -10.86 -14.57
N LEU A 33 -0.17 -11.07 -13.45
CA LEU A 33 0.39 -9.98 -12.63
C LEU A 33 1.61 -9.29 -13.24
N LYS A 34 2.24 -9.87 -14.28
CA LYS A 34 3.46 -9.37 -14.93
C LYS A 34 3.29 -8.07 -15.72
N GLN A 35 2.19 -7.36 -15.53
CA GLN A 35 1.95 -6.04 -16.11
C GLN A 35 1.75 -4.97 -15.02
N ALA A 36 1.67 -5.37 -13.74
CA ALA A 36 1.44 -4.48 -12.61
C ALA A 36 2.72 -3.76 -12.17
N PHE A 37 2.58 -2.50 -11.74
CA PHE A 37 3.62 -1.74 -11.04
C PHE A 37 3.22 -1.47 -9.58
N ALA A 38 2.07 -1.95 -9.15
CA ALA A 38 1.67 -2.01 -7.77
C ALA A 38 0.80 -3.26 -7.51
N LEU A 39 1.05 -3.96 -6.41
CA LEU A 39 0.16 -5.03 -5.93
C LEU A 39 -0.46 -4.61 -4.61
N LEU A 40 -1.79 -4.62 -4.59
CA LEU A 40 -2.57 -4.19 -3.44
C LEU A 40 -3.29 -5.38 -2.80
N PHE A 41 -3.05 -5.57 -1.51
CA PHE A 41 -3.66 -6.63 -0.72
C PHE A 41 -4.50 -6.05 0.43
N ASP A 42 -5.04 -4.84 0.25
CA ASP A 42 -5.95 -4.18 1.18
C ASP A 42 -7.35 -4.80 1.14
N ASP A 43 -8.04 -4.76 2.29
CA ASP A 43 -9.44 -5.18 2.45
C ASP A 43 -9.78 -6.61 1.98
N ILE A 44 -8.82 -7.52 2.16
CA ILE A 44 -8.97 -8.96 1.97
C ILE A 44 -8.91 -9.72 3.30
N GLU A 45 -9.53 -10.91 3.32
CA GLU A 45 -9.41 -11.82 4.45
C GLU A 45 -8.02 -12.48 4.45
N PRO A 46 -7.32 -12.54 5.59
CA PRO A 46 -5.96 -13.10 5.68
C PRO A 46 -6.00 -14.63 5.74
N GLU A 47 -6.71 -15.27 4.82
CA GLU A 47 -6.80 -16.72 4.71
C GLU A 47 -6.18 -17.23 3.40
N LEU A 48 -5.31 -18.23 3.53
CA LEU A 48 -4.76 -18.96 2.41
C LEU A 48 -5.72 -20.06 1.94
N SER A 49 -5.76 -20.28 0.63
CA SER A 49 -6.41 -21.45 0.04
C SER A 49 -5.75 -22.75 0.54
N LYS A 50 -6.44 -23.90 0.37
CA LYS A 50 -5.87 -25.20 0.78
C LYS A 50 -4.55 -25.51 0.06
N SER A 51 -4.47 -25.22 -1.24
CA SER A 51 -3.25 -25.39 -2.04
C SER A 51 -2.13 -24.46 -1.58
N ASP A 52 -2.45 -23.22 -1.22
CA ASP A 52 -1.42 -22.28 -0.77
C ASP A 52 -0.87 -22.63 0.62
N LYS A 53 -1.68 -23.22 1.50
CA LYS A 53 -1.24 -23.71 2.82
C LYS A 53 -0.21 -24.85 2.72
N GLU A 54 -0.15 -25.57 1.59
CA GLU A 54 0.86 -26.61 1.36
C GLU A 54 2.23 -26.03 0.96
N ILE A 55 2.26 -24.78 0.47
CA ILE A 55 3.45 -24.14 -0.11
C ILE A 55 3.97 -23.01 0.78
N PHE A 56 3.07 -22.21 1.35
CA PHE A 56 3.39 -21.03 2.14
C PHE A 56 3.04 -21.24 3.61
N GLN A 57 3.99 -20.89 4.47
CA GLN A 57 3.82 -20.99 5.92
C GLN A 57 2.82 -19.97 6.46
N THR A 58 2.80 -18.76 5.90
CA THR A 58 1.96 -17.65 6.35
C THR A 58 1.42 -16.87 5.15
N PHE A 59 0.35 -16.12 5.39
CA PHE A 59 -0.23 -15.20 4.39
C PHE A 59 0.78 -14.14 3.90
N ALA A 60 1.59 -13.60 4.82
CA ALA A 60 2.67 -12.68 4.46
C ALA A 60 3.71 -13.34 3.55
N ASN A 61 4.05 -14.61 3.78
CA ASN A 61 5.00 -15.33 2.93
C ASN A 61 4.49 -15.52 1.51
N ALA A 62 3.19 -15.82 1.34
CA ALA A 62 2.57 -15.92 0.03
C ALA A 62 2.64 -14.58 -0.73
N GLN A 63 2.21 -13.49 -0.09
CA GLN A 63 2.23 -12.15 -0.70
C GLN A 63 3.63 -11.69 -1.07
N VAL A 64 4.61 -11.89 -0.19
CA VAL A 64 6.01 -11.54 -0.47
C VAL A 64 6.56 -12.34 -1.64
N SER A 65 6.29 -13.66 -1.67
CA SER A 65 6.77 -14.52 -2.75
C SER A 65 6.26 -14.05 -4.10
N VAL A 66 4.94 -13.87 -4.21
CA VAL A 66 4.29 -13.38 -5.44
C VAL A 66 4.84 -12.01 -5.83
N THR A 67 4.92 -11.08 -4.88
CA THR A 67 5.35 -9.70 -5.17
C THR A 67 6.80 -9.65 -5.64
N ASN A 68 7.71 -10.36 -4.97
CA ASN A 68 9.12 -10.42 -5.36
C ASN A 68 9.30 -11.09 -6.73
N GLU A 69 8.53 -12.14 -7.04
CA GLU A 69 8.59 -12.83 -8.34
C GLU A 69 8.13 -11.89 -9.47
N VAL A 70 7.00 -11.20 -9.29
CA VAL A 70 6.49 -10.23 -10.25
C VAL A 70 7.47 -9.07 -10.44
N PHE A 71 8.01 -8.53 -9.35
CA PHE A 71 9.00 -7.45 -9.36
C PHE A 71 10.27 -7.85 -10.15
N THR A 72 10.82 -9.03 -9.86
CA THR A 72 12.02 -9.55 -10.53
C THR A 72 11.74 -9.82 -12.00
N PHE A 73 10.58 -10.41 -12.32
CA PHE A 73 10.20 -10.66 -13.70
C PHE A 73 10.12 -9.37 -14.54
N LEU A 74 9.63 -8.29 -13.93
CA LEU A 74 9.52 -6.97 -14.55
C LEU A 74 10.86 -6.21 -14.62
N ASN A 75 11.97 -6.86 -14.26
CA ASN A 75 13.30 -6.28 -14.22
C ASN A 75 13.41 -5.10 -13.24
N ASN A 76 12.87 -5.28 -12.02
CA ASN A 76 13.00 -4.40 -10.87
C ASN A 76 12.57 -2.94 -11.14
N PRO A 77 11.33 -2.69 -11.58
CA PRO A 77 10.83 -1.34 -11.85
C PRO A 77 10.58 -0.57 -10.53
N LYS A 78 10.16 0.70 -10.60
CA LYS A 78 9.50 1.31 -9.43
C LYS A 78 8.22 0.54 -9.12
N PHE A 79 8.07 0.08 -7.88
CA PHE A 79 7.02 -0.85 -7.52
C PHE A 79 6.45 -0.55 -6.14
N LEU A 80 5.13 -0.59 -6.02
CA LEU A 80 4.41 -0.38 -4.77
C LEU A 80 3.77 -1.68 -4.28
N PHE A 81 3.79 -1.88 -2.97
CA PHE A 81 3.10 -2.97 -2.29
C PHE A 81 2.18 -2.38 -1.22
N CYS A 82 0.88 -2.67 -1.29
CA CYS A 82 -0.04 -2.36 -0.19
C CYS A 82 -0.28 -3.62 0.66
N PRO A 83 0.17 -3.65 1.92
CA PRO A 83 -0.08 -4.77 2.82
C PRO A 83 -1.55 -4.89 3.21
N THR A 84 -1.96 -6.06 3.68
CA THR A 84 -3.29 -6.27 4.27
C THR A 84 -3.43 -5.55 5.61
N GLN A 85 -2.38 -5.54 6.42
CA GLN A 85 -2.29 -4.70 7.61
C GLN A 85 -1.72 -3.33 7.22
N TYR A 86 -2.47 -2.48 6.53
CA TYR A 86 -1.99 -1.19 5.98
C TYR A 86 -2.11 0.03 6.91
N CYS A 87 -2.52 -0.18 8.17
CA CYS A 87 -2.58 0.87 9.19
C CYS A 87 -2.44 0.29 10.59
N SER A 88 -2.09 1.11 11.58
CA SER A 88 -1.81 0.63 12.94
C SER A 88 -3.00 -0.11 13.55
N SER A 89 -4.23 0.35 13.31
CA SER A 89 -5.44 -0.31 13.82
C SER A 89 -5.72 -1.67 13.18
N ARG A 90 -5.08 -2.01 12.05
CA ARG A 90 -5.15 -3.33 11.41
C ARG A 90 -3.97 -4.23 11.78
N ALA A 91 -2.95 -3.69 12.44
CA ALA A 91 -1.79 -4.46 12.88
C ALA A 91 -2.17 -5.36 14.06
N VAL A 92 -1.75 -6.63 14.01
CA VAL A 92 -2.09 -7.62 15.04
C VAL A 92 -0.82 -8.26 15.59
N PRO A 93 -0.58 -8.24 16.93
CA PRO A 93 -1.43 -7.60 17.94
C PRO A 93 -1.29 -6.07 17.99
N ASN A 94 -0.17 -5.54 17.47
CA ASN A 94 0.12 -4.12 17.28
C ASN A 94 1.18 -3.99 16.17
N VAL A 95 1.63 -2.78 15.85
CA VAL A 95 2.61 -2.55 14.76
C VAL A 95 3.95 -3.24 15.03
N LEU A 96 4.53 -3.03 16.21
CA LEU A 96 5.86 -3.55 16.59
C LEU A 96 5.93 -5.08 16.59
N ASP A 97 4.90 -5.70 17.18
CA ASP A 97 4.84 -7.15 17.40
C ASP A 97 4.11 -7.91 16.26
N SER A 98 3.71 -7.23 15.18
CA SER A 98 3.04 -7.90 14.06
C SER A 98 4.01 -8.80 13.30
N GLU A 99 3.82 -10.11 13.42
CA GLU A 99 4.57 -11.10 12.64
C GLU A 99 4.38 -10.90 11.14
N TYR A 100 3.17 -10.49 10.73
CA TYR A 100 2.86 -10.18 9.35
C TYR A 100 3.73 -9.02 8.84
N LEU A 101 3.73 -7.88 9.53
CA LEU A 101 4.51 -6.71 9.11
C LEU A 101 6.02 -6.96 9.18
N ASN A 102 6.48 -7.67 10.21
CA ASN A 102 7.88 -8.09 10.32
C ASN A 102 8.29 -9.02 9.16
N THR A 103 7.40 -9.91 8.72
CA THR A 103 7.65 -10.77 7.55
C THR A 103 7.74 -9.95 6.26
N ILE A 104 6.85 -8.97 6.06
CA ILE A 104 6.94 -8.05 4.92
C ILE A 104 8.27 -7.28 4.97
N GLY A 105 8.59 -6.63 6.09
CA GLY A 105 9.81 -5.84 6.23
C GLY A 105 11.10 -6.63 6.04
N SER A 106 11.09 -7.91 6.45
CA SER A 106 12.26 -8.79 6.36
C SER A 106 12.47 -9.47 5.01
N LYS A 107 11.38 -9.83 4.30
CA LYS A 107 11.45 -10.69 3.11
C LYS A 107 11.04 -9.98 1.82
N LEU A 108 10.27 -8.89 1.88
CA LEU A 108 9.96 -8.11 0.68
C LEU A 108 11.21 -7.41 0.17
N HIS A 109 11.46 -7.48 -1.14
CA HIS A 109 12.62 -6.87 -1.77
C HIS A 109 12.78 -5.40 -1.35
N VAL A 110 14.01 -4.99 -1.05
CA VAL A 110 14.30 -3.70 -0.40
C VAL A 110 13.89 -2.49 -1.26
N ASP A 111 13.94 -2.65 -2.58
CA ASP A 111 13.56 -1.61 -3.55
C ASP A 111 12.04 -1.53 -3.81
N ILE A 112 11.24 -2.38 -3.17
CA ILE A 112 9.78 -2.28 -3.24
C ILE A 112 9.29 -1.37 -2.11
N ASP A 113 8.62 -0.30 -2.52
CA ASP A 113 8.05 0.69 -1.62
C ASP A 113 6.74 0.16 -1.02
N ILE A 114 6.52 0.40 0.27
CA ILE A 114 5.38 -0.14 1.03
C ILE A 114 4.40 0.99 1.35
N MET A 115 3.12 0.78 1.03
CA MET A 115 2.05 1.74 1.29
C MET A 115 1.56 1.66 2.75
N TRP A 116 1.21 2.80 3.34
CA TRP A 116 0.72 2.91 4.71
C TRP A 116 -0.27 4.07 4.87
N THR A 117 -1.39 3.89 5.59
CA THR A 117 -2.40 4.96 5.78
C THR A 117 -2.31 5.66 7.14
N GLY A 118 -1.37 5.23 7.99
CA GLY A 118 -1.13 5.80 9.32
C GLY A 118 -1.76 4.99 10.44
N ASN A 119 -2.18 5.68 11.50
CA ASN A 119 -2.76 5.05 12.69
C ASN A 119 -4.11 4.37 12.44
N LYS A 120 -4.86 4.86 11.45
CA LYS A 120 -6.17 4.36 11.04
C LYS A 120 -6.29 4.41 9.52
N VAL A 121 -7.30 3.75 8.97
CA VAL A 121 -7.67 3.86 7.55
C VAL A 121 -7.79 5.33 7.14
N ILE A 122 -8.45 6.15 7.97
CA ILE A 122 -8.49 7.61 7.83
C ILE A 122 -7.82 8.22 9.06
N SER A 123 -6.55 8.56 8.93
CA SER A 123 -5.75 9.11 10.03
C SER A 123 -6.06 10.59 10.25
N LYS A 124 -6.42 10.99 11.47
CA LYS A 124 -6.55 12.41 11.82
C LYS A 124 -5.19 13.11 11.89
N LEU A 125 -4.19 12.42 12.44
CA LEU A 125 -2.82 12.90 12.60
C LEU A 125 -1.84 11.81 12.17
N LEU A 126 -0.76 12.21 11.50
CA LEU A 126 0.45 11.39 11.33
C LEU A 126 1.59 12.08 12.10
N THR A 127 2.14 11.40 13.10
CA THR A 127 3.23 11.92 13.92
C THR A 127 4.54 11.28 13.53
N VAL A 128 5.66 11.97 13.80
CA VAL A 128 7.02 11.45 13.55
C VAL A 128 7.21 10.09 14.20
N GLU A 129 6.75 9.93 15.44
CA GLU A 129 6.88 8.69 16.21
C GLU A 129 6.15 7.53 15.54
N SER A 130 4.91 7.77 15.06
CA SER A 130 4.13 6.75 14.38
C SER A 130 4.73 6.32 13.04
N ILE A 131 5.40 7.23 12.33
CA ILE A 131 6.12 6.92 11.09
C ILE A 131 7.41 6.16 11.37
N GLN A 132 8.14 6.54 12.42
CA GLN A 132 9.36 5.84 12.81
C GLN A 132 9.05 4.41 13.27
N GLU A 133 8.01 4.23 14.09
CA GLU A 133 7.56 2.91 14.57
C GLU A 133 7.31 1.94 13.42
N ILE A 134 6.51 2.34 12.42
CA ILE A 134 6.27 1.47 11.26
C ILE A 134 7.55 1.29 10.44
N SER A 135 8.34 2.35 10.22
CA SER A 135 9.57 2.30 9.42
C SER A 135 10.58 1.30 9.97
N ASP A 136 10.68 1.16 11.30
CA ASP A 136 11.56 0.20 11.95
C ASP A 136 11.10 -1.24 11.69
N VAL A 137 9.78 -1.49 11.71
CA VAL A 137 9.18 -2.82 11.45
C VAL A 137 9.29 -3.22 9.97
N ILE A 138 8.93 -2.31 9.05
CA ILE A 138 8.99 -2.57 7.61
C ILE A 138 10.39 -2.35 7.00
N ARG A 139 11.31 -1.81 7.81
CA ARG A 139 12.75 -1.61 7.51
C ARG A 139 13.01 -0.69 6.32
N ARG A 140 12.13 0.27 6.10
CA ARG A 140 12.25 1.31 5.06
C ARG A 140 11.22 2.44 5.29
N PRO A 141 11.46 3.65 4.75
CA PRO A 141 10.46 4.71 4.71
C PRO A 141 9.19 4.27 3.96
N PRO A 142 7.99 4.43 4.53
CA PRO A 142 6.75 4.11 3.83
C PRO A 142 6.38 5.17 2.78
N VAL A 143 5.52 4.78 1.85
CA VAL A 143 4.73 5.69 1.02
C VAL A 143 3.37 5.87 1.69
N ILE A 144 2.99 7.09 2.04
CA ILE A 144 1.68 7.32 2.64
C ILE A 144 0.60 7.21 1.57
N TRP A 145 -0.38 6.35 1.79
CA TRP A 145 -1.67 6.38 1.10
C TRP A 145 -2.64 7.16 2.00
N ASP A 146 -2.88 8.43 1.67
CA ASP A 146 -3.62 9.33 2.55
C ASP A 146 -5.11 9.38 2.19
N ASN A 147 -5.97 8.90 3.10
CA ASN A 147 -7.42 8.95 2.96
C ASN A 147 -8.06 10.16 3.65
N LEU A 148 -7.29 11.21 3.99
CA LEU A 148 -7.79 12.41 4.69
C LEU A 148 -9.03 13.03 4.01
N HIS A 149 -9.06 13.00 2.68
CA HIS A 149 -10.13 13.56 1.86
C HIS A 149 -10.99 12.50 1.16
N ALA A 150 -10.80 11.22 1.44
CA ALA A 150 -11.63 10.16 0.88
C ALA A 150 -13.08 10.28 1.37
N ASN A 151 -14.06 10.02 0.50
CA ASN A 151 -15.49 10.02 0.84
C ASN A 151 -16.28 8.83 0.26
N ASP A 152 -15.59 7.86 -0.33
CA ASP A 152 -16.16 6.62 -0.85
C ASP A 152 -16.98 5.84 0.20
N TYR A 153 -16.58 5.91 1.47
CA TYR A 153 -17.29 5.29 2.60
C TYR A 153 -18.59 6.00 3.02
N ASP A 154 -18.80 7.28 2.63
CA ASP A 154 -20.03 8.04 2.89
C ASP A 154 -20.20 9.15 1.85
N GLN A 155 -20.89 8.82 0.75
CA GLN A 155 -21.14 9.73 -0.38
C GLN A 155 -21.96 10.98 -0.03
N LYS A 156 -22.52 11.09 1.19
CA LYS A 156 -23.19 12.32 1.65
C LYS A 156 -22.19 13.36 2.17
N ARG A 157 -20.92 13.01 2.31
CA ARG A 157 -19.85 13.89 2.79
C ARG A 157 -18.94 14.28 1.64
N VAL A 158 -18.49 15.52 1.66
CA VAL A 158 -17.47 16.05 0.74
C VAL A 158 -16.47 16.86 1.56
N PHE A 159 -15.18 16.61 1.33
CA PHE A 159 -14.10 17.21 2.09
C PHE A 159 -13.40 18.29 1.26
N LEU A 160 -13.68 19.54 1.61
CA LEU A 160 -13.11 20.76 1.00
C LEU A 160 -12.15 21.49 1.95
N GLY A 161 -11.72 20.83 3.04
CA GLY A 161 -10.75 21.38 3.99
C GLY A 161 -9.31 21.25 3.47
N PRO A 162 -8.35 22.03 4.01
CA PRO A 162 -6.96 21.94 3.61
C PRO A 162 -6.29 20.64 4.06
N TYR A 163 -5.20 20.26 3.40
CA TYR A 163 -4.33 19.19 3.86
C TYR A 163 -3.75 19.53 5.24
N SER A 164 -4.01 18.70 6.24
CA SER A 164 -3.72 19.01 7.64
C SER A 164 -3.47 17.76 8.48
N GLY A 165 -2.86 17.97 9.65
CA GLY A 165 -2.55 16.89 10.60
C GLY A 165 -1.32 16.04 10.22
N ARG A 166 -0.53 16.48 9.23
CA ARG A 166 0.75 15.87 8.86
C ARG A 166 1.82 16.94 8.99
N SER A 167 2.73 16.80 9.96
CA SER A 167 3.84 17.75 10.15
C SER A 167 4.78 17.70 8.95
N PRO A 168 5.28 18.84 8.41
CA PRO A 168 6.31 18.82 7.38
C PRO A 168 7.58 18.03 7.77
N GLU A 169 7.83 17.85 9.07
CA GLU A 169 8.96 17.07 9.58
C GLU A 169 8.93 15.61 9.11
N ILE A 170 7.74 15.03 8.90
CA ILE A 170 7.61 13.65 8.44
C ILE A 170 8.08 13.48 6.98
N ILE A 171 8.17 14.55 6.19
CA ILE A 171 8.54 14.45 4.75
C ILE A 171 9.90 13.75 4.59
N SER A 172 10.85 14.03 5.47
CA SER A 172 12.19 13.41 5.44
C SER A 172 12.20 11.92 5.81
N LEU A 173 11.11 11.44 6.44
CA LEU A 173 10.94 10.07 6.92
C LEU A 173 10.10 9.21 5.97
N LEU A 174 9.61 9.79 4.87
CA LEU A 174 8.73 9.13 3.93
C LEU A 174 9.39 8.96 2.57
N ARG A 175 8.97 7.95 1.83
CA ARG A 175 9.30 7.80 0.41
C ARG A 175 8.41 8.68 -0.47
N GLY A 176 7.18 8.95 -0.03
CA GLY A 176 6.23 9.81 -0.74
C GLY A 176 4.86 9.84 -0.06
N VAL A 177 3.96 10.66 -0.61
CA VAL A 177 2.56 10.75 -0.20
C VAL A 177 1.69 10.68 -1.45
N LEU A 178 0.72 9.78 -1.45
CA LEU A 178 -0.30 9.58 -2.47
C LEU A 178 -1.66 9.82 -1.81
N THR A 179 -2.34 10.90 -2.18
CA THR A 179 -3.68 11.19 -1.64
C THR A 179 -4.74 10.39 -2.39
N ASN A 180 -5.69 9.80 -1.66
CA ASN A 180 -6.96 9.27 -2.16
C ASN A 180 -8.07 10.26 -1.80
N PRO A 181 -8.47 11.13 -2.74
CA PRO A 181 -9.32 12.27 -2.45
C PRO A 181 -10.81 11.90 -2.59
N ASN A 182 -11.69 12.91 -2.72
CA ASN A 182 -13.11 12.68 -2.93
C ASN A 182 -13.36 11.98 -4.28
N CYS A 183 -14.45 11.22 -4.38
CA CYS A 183 -14.92 10.63 -5.63
C CYS A 183 -15.22 11.69 -6.69
N GLU A 184 -15.76 12.85 -6.28
CA GLU A 184 -16.11 13.96 -7.18
C GLU A 184 -14.85 14.71 -7.63
N PHE A 185 -14.42 14.49 -8.87
CA PHE A 185 -13.20 15.06 -9.44
C PHE A 185 -13.01 16.57 -9.17
N HIS A 186 -14.05 17.38 -9.38
CA HIS A 186 -13.98 18.83 -9.20
C HIS A 186 -13.90 19.29 -7.74
N ALA A 187 -14.26 18.44 -6.78
CA ALA A 187 -14.16 18.74 -5.35
C ALA A 187 -12.71 18.68 -4.83
N ASN A 188 -11.77 18.14 -5.62
CA ASN A 188 -10.42 17.83 -5.18
C ASN A 188 -9.40 18.95 -5.36
N THR A 189 -9.83 20.13 -5.84
CA THR A 189 -8.93 21.28 -6.03
C THR A 189 -8.20 21.64 -4.74
N ILE A 190 -8.91 21.79 -3.61
CA ILE A 190 -8.29 22.17 -2.32
C ILE A 190 -7.43 21.04 -1.74
N ALA A 191 -7.77 19.78 -2.03
CA ALA A 191 -7.04 18.63 -1.51
C ALA A 191 -5.67 18.43 -2.20
N ILE A 192 -5.52 18.89 -3.44
CA ILE A 192 -4.34 18.66 -4.29
C ILE A 192 -3.48 19.93 -4.46
N CYS A 193 -4.05 21.12 -4.29
CA CYS A 193 -3.35 22.40 -4.46
C CYS A 193 -2.50 22.84 -3.27
#